data_AF-A0A817R1A1-F1
#
_entry.id   AF-A0A817R1A1-F1
#
_cell.length_a   1.000
_cell.length_b   1.000
_cell.length_c   1.000
_cell.angle_alpha   90.00
_cell.angle_beta   90.00
_cell.angle_gamma   90.00
#
_symmetry.space_group_name_H-M   'P 1'
#
loop_
_entity.id
_entity.type
_entity.pdbx_description
1 polymer ?
#
loop_
_entity_poly.entity_id
_entity_poly.type
_entity_poly.pdbx_seq_one_letter_code
_entity_poly.pdbx_strand_id
1 'polypeptide(L)'
;MKLFVHNSKQPQIDLEVEAKESADQWKSSFDVTAIETMTAKTGNFKSFTVFVNMLENAINQESTSVSIDLFTYDDLETLRKKRQGQSGSITNHPANIQLANKRYLILTYNAEYDRIYYPLSLPYCGKPDPVTLMQQIRQLTTENRLLKSRLESDVERSDIIRLQRECTRLKKENNEYRQQLSSNRSNNSKDQQQQHIELLRQIIRSSEDAVV
;
A
#
# COMPACT_ATOMS: atom_id res chain seq x y z
N MET A 1 -10.26 4.21 -13.43
CA MET A 1 -11.45 3.43 -13.07
C MET A 1 -11.22 2.88 -11.68
N LYS A 2 -12.21 3.01 -10.79
CA LYS A 2 -12.18 2.44 -9.44
C LYS A 2 -13.34 1.44 -9.35
N LEU A 3 -13.01 0.21 -8.95
CA LEU A 3 -13.98 -0.84 -8.69
C LEU A 3 -14.15 -0.93 -7.18
N PHE A 4 -15.39 -0.80 -6.71
CA PHE A 4 -15.72 -1.05 -5.31
C PHE A 4 -16.68 -2.23 -5.24
N VAL A 5 -16.30 -3.28 -4.54
CA VAL A 5 -17.19 -4.42 -4.26
C VAL A 5 -17.68 -4.26 -2.83
N HIS A 6 -18.97 -3.97 -2.65
CA HIS A 6 -19.57 -3.83 -1.33
C HIS A 6 -20.30 -5.11 -0.94
N ASN A 7 -19.90 -5.69 0.19
CA ASN A 7 -20.57 -6.85 0.77
C ASN A 7 -21.72 -6.37 1.69
N SER A 8 -22.86 -6.01 1.10
CA SER A 8 -24.12 -5.75 1.83
C SER A 8 -24.92 -7.04 2.04
N LYS A 9 -26.13 -6.99 2.63
CA LYS A 9 -27.00 -8.19 2.82
C LYS A 9 -27.23 -9.00 1.53
N GLN A 10 -27.04 -8.37 0.35
CA GLN A 10 -26.88 -9.04 -0.93
C GLN A 10 -25.57 -8.58 -1.60
N PRO A 11 -24.88 -9.45 -2.35
CA PRO A 11 -23.67 -9.06 -3.07
C PRO A 11 -24.00 -8.04 -4.16
N GLN A 12 -23.22 -6.96 -4.25
CA GLN A 12 -23.32 -5.99 -5.35
C GLN A 12 -21.94 -5.44 -5.73
N ILE A 13 -21.80 -4.99 -6.97
CA ILE A 13 -20.63 -4.25 -7.44
C ILE A 13 -20.99 -2.80 -7.76
N ASP A 14 -20.16 -1.89 -7.29
CA ASP A 14 -20.23 -0.46 -7.58
C ASP A 14 -19.08 -0.08 -8.51
N LEU A 15 -19.43 0.36 -9.71
CA LEU A 15 -18.48 0.78 -10.73
C LEU A 15 -18.42 2.29 -10.77
N GLU A 16 -17.20 2.83 -10.64
CA GLU A 16 -16.94 4.25 -10.78
C GLU A 16 -15.83 4.50 -11.82
N VAL A 17 -16.16 5.29 -12.82
CA VAL A 17 -15.21 5.80 -13.81
C VAL A 17 -15.11 7.30 -13.62
N GLU A 18 -13.88 7.78 -13.50
CA GLU A 18 -13.57 9.20 -13.32
C GLU A 18 -12.57 9.63 -14.41
N ALA A 19 -12.88 10.72 -15.11
CA ALA A 19 -11.97 11.34 -16.05
C ALA A 19 -10.96 12.21 -15.30
N LYS A 20 -9.66 11.92 -15.46
CA LYS A 20 -8.58 12.58 -14.71
C LYS A 20 -8.50 14.10 -14.94
N GLU A 21 -8.81 14.55 -16.16
CA GLU A 21 -8.65 15.96 -16.55
C GLU A 21 -9.87 16.81 -16.18
N SER A 22 -11.08 16.31 -16.43
CA SER A 22 -12.32 17.07 -16.22
C SER A 22 -13.00 16.81 -14.87
N ALA A 23 -12.56 15.76 -14.15
CA ALA A 23 -13.21 15.22 -12.96
C ALA A 23 -14.65 14.73 -13.18
N ASP A 24 -15.04 14.48 -14.44
CA ASP A 24 -16.34 13.92 -14.77
C ASP A 24 -16.45 12.47 -14.27
N GLN A 25 -17.58 12.14 -13.63
CA GLN A 25 -17.82 10.84 -13.02
C GLN A 25 -19.00 10.10 -13.67
N TRP A 26 -18.84 8.80 -13.82
CA TRP A 26 -19.89 7.86 -14.23
C TRP A 26 -19.95 6.71 -13.23
N LYS A 27 -21.14 6.48 -12.66
CA LYS A 27 -21.31 5.50 -11.58
C LYS A 27 -22.52 4.61 -11.80
N SER A 28 -22.40 3.32 -11.50
CA SER A 28 -23.55 2.41 -11.46
C SER A 28 -23.31 1.28 -10.49
N SER A 29 -24.39 0.84 -9.85
CA SER A 29 -24.43 -0.34 -8.98
C SER A 29 -25.10 -1.49 -9.72
N PHE A 30 -24.56 -2.70 -9.58
CA PHE A 30 -25.14 -3.91 -10.18
C PHE A 30 -25.23 -5.00 -9.12
N ASP A 31 -26.44 -5.54 -8.94
CA ASP A 31 -26.68 -6.69 -8.10
C ASP A 31 -26.34 -8.01 -8.82
N VAL A 32 -26.39 -9.12 -8.07
CA VAL A 32 -26.16 -10.47 -8.59
C VAL A 32 -27.04 -10.77 -9.80
N THR A 33 -28.35 -10.52 -9.67
CA THR A 33 -29.34 -10.85 -10.68
C THR A 33 -29.14 -10.07 -11.97
N ALA A 34 -28.77 -8.79 -11.89
CA ALA A 34 -28.52 -7.94 -13.04
C ALA A 34 -27.32 -8.44 -13.85
N ILE A 35 -26.21 -8.78 -13.19
CA ILE A 35 -25.00 -9.29 -13.86
C ILE A 35 -25.27 -10.65 -14.50
N GLU A 36 -25.87 -11.58 -13.75
CA GLU A 36 -26.15 -12.93 -14.25
C GLU A 36 -27.14 -12.92 -15.41
N THR A 37 -28.17 -12.06 -15.33
CA THR A 37 -29.12 -11.87 -16.45
C THR A 37 -28.43 -11.25 -17.66
N MET A 38 -27.55 -10.27 -17.46
CA MET A 38 -26.82 -9.63 -18.54
C MET A 38 -25.88 -10.62 -19.23
N THR A 39 -25.12 -11.43 -18.49
CA THR A 39 -24.22 -12.44 -19.07
C THR A 39 -25.00 -13.54 -19.78
N ALA A 40 -26.13 -13.99 -19.24
CA ALA A 40 -27.02 -14.94 -19.91
C ALA A 40 -27.54 -14.42 -21.27
N LYS A 41 -27.92 -13.13 -21.34
CA LYS A 41 -28.38 -12.49 -22.59
C LYS A 41 -27.32 -12.43 -23.68
N THR A 42 -26.03 -12.50 -23.33
CA THR A 42 -24.93 -12.55 -24.31
C THR A 42 -24.70 -13.96 -24.88
N GLY A 43 -25.41 -14.98 -24.38
CA GLY A 43 -25.21 -16.38 -24.77
C GLY A 43 -24.04 -17.07 -24.06
N ASN A 44 -23.32 -16.36 -23.19
CA ASN A 44 -22.22 -16.90 -22.41
C ASN A 44 -22.36 -16.51 -20.94
N PHE A 45 -23.06 -17.35 -20.18
CA PHE A 45 -23.33 -17.12 -18.76
C PHE A 45 -22.06 -17.10 -17.93
N LYS A 46 -22.02 -16.17 -16.96
CA LYS A 46 -21.02 -16.10 -15.90
C LYS A 46 -21.75 -15.85 -14.59
N SER A 47 -21.46 -16.64 -13.57
CA SER A 47 -21.93 -16.35 -12.22
C SER A 47 -21.35 -15.02 -11.75
N PHE A 48 -22.05 -14.35 -10.84
CA PHE A 48 -21.63 -13.05 -10.34
C PHE A 48 -20.17 -13.04 -9.87
N THR A 49 -19.75 -14.01 -9.06
CA THR A 49 -18.37 -14.08 -8.54
C THR A 49 -17.33 -14.22 -9.66
N VAL A 50 -17.60 -15.06 -10.67
CA VAL A 50 -16.67 -15.22 -11.80
C VAL A 50 -16.59 -13.93 -12.61
N PHE A 51 -17.72 -13.26 -12.82
CA PHE A 51 -17.75 -11.97 -13.51
C PHE A 51 -16.94 -10.89 -12.78
N VAL A 52 -17.06 -10.81 -11.45
CA VAL A 52 -16.28 -9.88 -10.63
C VAL A 52 -14.78 -10.15 -10.77
N ASN A 53 -14.35 -11.41 -10.67
CA ASN A 53 -12.95 -11.78 -10.84
C ASN A 53 -12.43 -11.46 -12.27
N MET A 54 -13.25 -11.70 -13.29
CA MET A 54 -12.91 -11.33 -14.67
C MET A 54 -12.72 -9.82 -14.80
N LEU A 55 -13.58 -9.03 -14.17
CA LEU A 55 -13.52 -7.58 -14.18
C LEU A 55 -12.27 -7.08 -13.43
N GLU A 56 -11.98 -7.62 -12.25
CA GLU A 56 -10.78 -7.30 -11.47
C GLU A 56 -9.50 -7.59 -12.26
N ASN A 57 -9.38 -8.80 -12.83
CA ASN A 57 -8.22 -9.20 -13.63
C ASN A 57 -8.03 -8.30 -14.86
N ALA A 58 -9.13 -7.86 -15.49
CA ALA A 58 -9.05 -6.99 -16.65
C ALA A 58 -8.69 -5.54 -16.29
N ILE A 59 -9.08 -5.05 -15.10
CA ILE A 59 -8.64 -3.73 -14.58
C ILE A 59 -7.14 -3.76 -14.26
N ASN A 60 -6.69 -4.82 -13.59
CA ASN A 60 -5.29 -4.99 -13.19
C ASN A 60 -4.38 -5.44 -14.36
N GLN A 61 -4.96 -5.77 -15.52
CA GLN A 61 -4.26 -6.29 -16.69
C GLN A 61 -3.50 -7.60 -16.40
N GLU A 62 -4.05 -8.43 -15.50
CA GLU A 62 -3.43 -9.69 -15.04
C GLU A 62 -3.77 -10.89 -15.93
N SER A 63 -4.67 -10.72 -16.90
CA SER A 63 -5.09 -11.78 -17.81
C SER A 63 -5.16 -11.29 -19.25
N THR A 64 -4.72 -12.14 -20.18
CA THR A 64 -4.77 -11.87 -21.62
C THR A 64 -6.12 -12.23 -22.25
N SER A 65 -6.93 -13.04 -21.57
CA SER A 65 -8.24 -13.49 -22.06
C SER A 65 -9.37 -12.52 -21.74
N VAL A 66 -9.14 -11.52 -20.89
CA VAL A 66 -10.14 -10.51 -20.54
C VAL A 66 -9.57 -9.10 -20.74
N SER A 67 -10.36 -8.20 -21.33
CA SER A 67 -9.99 -6.80 -21.50
C SER A 67 -11.18 -5.89 -21.23
N ILE A 68 -10.91 -4.63 -20.88
CA ILE A 68 -11.94 -3.63 -20.63
C ILE A 68 -11.73 -2.44 -21.55
N ASP A 69 -12.81 -2.02 -22.19
CA ASP A 69 -12.86 -0.82 -23.02
C ASP A 69 -13.99 0.10 -22.55
N LEU A 70 -13.84 1.41 -22.74
CA LEU A 70 -14.85 2.41 -22.39
C LEU A 70 -15.29 3.15 -23.66
N PHE A 71 -16.59 3.13 -23.94
CA PHE A 71 -17.17 3.76 -25.13
C PHE A 71 -18.21 4.82 -24.79
N THR A 72 -18.32 5.80 -25.66
CA THR A 72 -19.47 6.71 -25.72
C THR A 72 -20.61 6.09 -26.53
N TYR A 73 -21.79 6.70 -26.48
CA TYR A 73 -22.91 6.29 -27.33
C TYR A 73 -22.56 6.41 -28.83
N ASP A 74 -21.89 7.49 -29.21
CA ASP A 74 -21.53 7.76 -30.61
C ASP A 74 -20.50 6.73 -31.14
N ASP A 75 -19.58 6.28 -30.29
CA ASP A 75 -18.62 5.23 -30.65
C ASP A 75 -19.34 3.90 -30.96
N LEU A 76 -20.35 3.55 -30.16
CA LEU A 76 -21.15 2.34 -30.35
C LEU A 76 -21.99 2.42 -31.64
N GLU A 77 -22.60 3.57 -31.92
CA GLU A 77 -23.34 3.80 -33.17
C GLU A 77 -22.41 3.73 -34.38
N THR A 78 -21.21 4.30 -34.28
CA THR A 78 -20.19 4.23 -35.33
C THR A 78 -19.73 2.79 -35.58
N LEU A 79 -19.49 2.04 -34.52
CA LEU A 79 -19.13 0.62 -34.60
C LEU A 79 -20.24 -0.21 -35.24
N ARG A 80 -21.51 0.09 -34.91
CA ARG A 80 -22.68 -0.57 -35.51
C ARG A 80 -22.77 -0.29 -37.01
N LYS A 81 -22.64 0.97 -37.43
CA LYS A 81 -22.67 1.36 -38.85
C LYS A 81 -21.54 0.70 -39.64
N LYS A 82 -20.34 0.66 -39.06
CA LYS A 82 -19.18 -0.04 -39.66
C LYS A 82 -19.43 -1.53 -39.83
N ARG A 83 -20.05 -2.19 -38.85
CA ARG A 83 -20.42 -3.62 -38.94
C ARG A 83 -21.53 -3.91 -39.97
N GLN A 84 -22.41 -2.96 -40.21
CA GLN A 84 -23.55 -3.11 -41.14
C GLN A 84 -23.25 -2.66 -42.58
N GLY A 85 -22.02 -2.21 -42.87
CA GLY A 85 -21.61 -1.81 -44.22
C GLY A 85 -22.32 -0.57 -44.78
N GLN A 86 -23.14 0.12 -43.99
CA GLN A 86 -23.87 1.31 -44.40
C GLN A 86 -22.99 2.56 -44.19
N SER A 87 -22.24 2.92 -45.24
CA SER A 87 -21.70 4.27 -45.39
C SER A 87 -22.75 5.16 -46.05
N GLY A 88 -23.68 5.71 -45.25
CA GLY A 88 -24.67 6.64 -45.79
C GLY A 88 -25.70 7.14 -44.78
N SER A 89 -25.70 8.46 -44.60
CA SER A 89 -26.81 9.33 -44.20
C SER A 89 -27.21 9.49 -42.72
N ILE A 90 -27.22 10.77 -42.33
CA ILE A 90 -27.87 11.50 -41.21
C ILE A 90 -27.71 10.88 -39.81
N THR A 91 -26.82 11.48 -39.02
CA THR A 91 -26.77 11.32 -37.58
C THR A 91 -27.97 12.03 -36.95
N ASN A 92 -29.02 11.28 -36.60
CA ASN A 92 -29.90 11.71 -35.54
C ASN A 92 -29.08 11.68 -34.24
N HIS A 93 -28.45 12.79 -33.90
CA HIS A 93 -27.84 12.95 -32.58
C HIS A 93 -28.91 12.62 -31.53
N PRO A 94 -28.55 11.95 -30.41
CA PRO A 94 -29.51 11.70 -29.35
C PRO A 94 -30.06 13.07 -28.91
N ALA A 95 -31.35 13.32 -29.18
CA ALA A 95 -32.04 14.52 -28.72
C ALA A 95 -32.03 14.67 -27.19
N ASN A 96 -31.60 13.62 -26.48
CA ASN A 96 -31.53 13.54 -25.05
C ASN A 96 -30.07 13.57 -24.56
N ILE A 97 -29.70 14.67 -23.89
CA ILE A 97 -28.38 14.91 -23.28
C ILE A 97 -27.99 13.80 -22.30
N GLN A 98 -28.95 13.15 -21.64
CA GLN A 98 -28.66 12.04 -20.71
C GLN A 98 -28.12 10.80 -21.42
N LEU A 99 -28.54 10.55 -22.66
CA LEU A 99 -28.03 9.47 -23.50
C LEU A 99 -26.63 9.80 -24.04
N ALA A 100 -26.41 11.06 -24.45
CA ALA A 100 -25.12 11.53 -24.96
C ALA A 100 -23.99 11.42 -23.92
N ASN A 101 -24.32 11.70 -22.66
CA ASN A 101 -23.34 11.67 -21.57
C ASN A 101 -23.15 10.27 -20.97
N LYS A 102 -23.92 9.26 -21.37
CA LYS A 102 -23.73 7.90 -20.87
C LYS A 102 -22.37 7.35 -21.33
N ARG A 103 -21.79 6.48 -20.51
CA ARG A 103 -20.62 5.67 -20.89
C ARG A 103 -20.97 4.20 -20.80
N TYR A 104 -20.34 3.42 -21.66
CA TYR A 104 -20.51 1.98 -21.73
C TYR A 104 -19.16 1.34 -21.49
N LEU A 105 -19.01 0.71 -20.34
CA LEU A 105 -17.85 -0.11 -20.04
C LEU A 105 -18.10 -1.50 -20.61
N ILE A 106 -17.22 -1.97 -21.48
CA ILE A 106 -17.35 -3.26 -22.15
C ILE A 106 -16.27 -4.18 -21.60
N LEU A 107 -16.67 -5.20 -20.84
CA LEU A 107 -15.79 -6.31 -20.52
C LEU A 107 -15.81 -7.28 -21.70
N THR A 108 -14.67 -7.43 -22.35
CA THR A 108 -14.48 -8.36 -23.46
C THR A 108 -13.84 -9.63 -22.92
N TYR A 109 -14.46 -10.78 -23.19
CA TYR A 109 -13.89 -12.10 -22.92
C TYR A 109 -13.52 -12.78 -24.23
N ASN A 110 -12.23 -13.07 -24.40
CA ASN A 110 -11.66 -13.77 -25.54
C ASN A 110 -11.35 -15.22 -25.13
N ALA A 111 -12.23 -16.14 -25.53
CA ALA A 111 -11.98 -17.57 -25.49
C ALA A 111 -11.30 -18.03 -26.80
N GLU A 112 -10.96 -19.32 -26.92
CA GLU A 112 -10.26 -19.87 -28.09
C GLU A 112 -11.03 -19.68 -29.41
N TYR A 113 -12.37 -19.77 -29.37
CA TYR A 113 -13.23 -19.68 -30.56
C TYR A 113 -14.30 -18.60 -30.45
N ASP A 114 -14.43 -17.95 -29.29
CA ASP A 114 -15.49 -17.00 -29.00
C ASP A 114 -14.94 -15.67 -28.48
N ARG A 115 -15.58 -14.59 -28.89
CA ARG A 115 -15.34 -13.26 -28.34
C ARG A 115 -16.65 -12.65 -27.87
N ILE A 116 -16.82 -12.61 -26.55
CA ILE A 116 -18.05 -12.16 -25.89
C ILE A 116 -17.85 -10.76 -25.33
N TYR A 117 -18.88 -9.93 -25.46
CA TYR A 117 -18.90 -8.56 -24.96
C TYR A 117 -19.99 -8.41 -23.90
N TYR A 118 -19.60 -8.04 -22.69
CA TYR A 118 -20.50 -7.79 -21.58
C TYR A 118 -20.64 -6.27 -21.34
N PRO A 119 -21.75 -5.64 -21.77
CA PRO A 119 -21.92 -4.21 -21.66
C PRO A 119 -22.42 -3.79 -20.27
N LEU A 120 -21.70 -2.85 -19.66
CA LEU A 120 -22.04 -2.23 -18.38
C LEU A 120 -22.34 -0.75 -18.62
N SER A 121 -23.60 -0.38 -18.40
CA SER A 121 -24.10 0.99 -18.58
C SER A 121 -23.77 1.86 -17.39
N LEU A 122 -23.03 2.96 -17.59
CA LEU A 122 -22.66 3.90 -16.54
C LEU A 122 -23.31 5.28 -16.82
N PRO A 123 -24.36 5.68 -16.08
CA PRO A 123 -24.92 7.03 -16.18
C PRO A 123 -23.93 8.09 -15.71
N TYR A 124 -24.03 9.29 -16.29
CA TYR A 124 -23.22 10.43 -15.91
C TYR A 124 -23.71 11.03 -14.60
N CYS A 125 -22.79 11.22 -13.66
CA CYS A 125 -23.07 11.76 -12.32
C CYS A 125 -22.62 13.21 -12.16
N GLY A 126 -22.03 13.82 -13.19
CA GLY A 126 -21.43 15.16 -13.06
C GLY A 126 -20.02 15.12 -12.49
N LYS A 127 -19.58 16.28 -12.02
CA LYS A 127 -18.33 16.44 -11.28
C LYS A 127 -18.58 16.29 -9.79
N PRO A 128 -17.62 15.76 -9.02
CA PRO A 128 -17.76 15.68 -7.57
C PRO A 128 -17.90 17.08 -6.98
N ASP A 129 -18.74 17.21 -5.94
CA ASP A 129 -18.92 18.46 -5.21
C ASP A 129 -17.59 18.92 -4.58
N PRO A 130 -17.13 20.17 -4.85
CA PRO A 130 -15.87 20.69 -4.30
C PRO A 130 -15.82 20.67 -2.77
N VAL A 131 -16.95 20.83 -2.09
CA VAL A 131 -16.99 20.80 -0.61
C VAL A 131 -16.71 19.40 -0.10
N THR A 132 -17.37 18.40 -0.68
CA THR A 132 -17.15 16.98 -0.37
C THR A 132 -15.69 16.58 -0.64
N LEU A 133 -15.13 16.99 -1.77
CA LEU A 133 -13.72 16.73 -2.09
C LEU A 133 -12.77 17.38 -1.09
N MET A 134 -13.03 18.64 -0.70
CA MET A 134 -12.21 19.34 0.29
C MET A 134 -12.29 18.67 1.68
N GLN A 135 -13.45 18.16 2.08
CA GLN A 135 -13.61 17.39 3.31
C GLN A 135 -12.79 16.09 3.25
N GLN A 136 -12.84 15.35 2.15
CA GLN A 136 -12.03 14.15 1.95
C GLN A 136 -10.53 14.47 2.01
N ILE A 137 -10.09 15.55 1.36
CA ILE A 137 -8.68 16.00 1.43
C ILE A 137 -8.28 16.31 2.87
N ARG A 138 -9.13 17.01 3.63
CA ARG A 138 -8.86 17.31 5.06
C ARG A 138 -8.77 16.05 5.91
N GLN A 139 -9.63 15.07 5.66
CA GLN A 139 -9.60 13.78 6.36
C GLN A 139 -8.31 13.01 6.03
N LEU A 140 -8.01 12.83 4.74
CA LEU A 140 -6.82 12.10 4.28
C LEU A 140 -5.51 12.76 4.71
N THR A 141 -5.45 14.10 4.72
CA THR A 141 -4.28 14.84 5.21
C THR A 141 -4.10 14.67 6.71
N THR A 142 -5.19 14.67 7.49
CA THR A 142 -5.16 14.40 8.93
C THR A 142 -4.70 12.98 9.21
N GLU A 143 -5.25 11.99 8.51
CA GLU A 143 -4.86 10.59 8.64
C GLU A 143 -3.39 10.37 8.26
N ASN A 144 -2.93 10.93 7.14
CA ASN A 144 -1.52 10.88 6.76
C ASN A 144 -0.61 11.50 7.82
N ARG A 145 -1.03 12.61 8.44
CA ARG A 145 -0.25 13.24 9.53
C ARG A 145 -0.14 12.31 10.73
N LEU A 146 -1.23 11.64 11.11
CA LEU A 146 -1.26 10.69 12.21
C LEU A 146 -0.40 9.46 11.92
N LEU A 147 -0.50 8.90 10.72
CA LEU A 147 0.30 7.75 10.28
C LEU A 147 1.79 8.06 10.28
N LYS A 148 2.19 9.24 9.80
CA LYS A 148 3.59 9.71 9.84
C LYS A 148 4.10 9.85 11.27
N SER A 149 3.33 10.51 12.14
CA SER A 149 3.70 10.67 13.55
C SER A 149 3.83 9.33 14.27
N ARG A 150 2.95 8.37 13.99
CA ARG A 150 3.04 7.02 14.55
C ARG A 150 4.32 6.30 14.11
N LEU A 151 4.66 6.41 12.82
CA LEU A 151 5.88 5.83 12.28
C LEU A 151 7.14 6.45 12.93
N GLU A 152 7.17 7.77 13.10
CA GLU A 152 8.25 8.49 13.78
C GLU A 152 8.40 8.02 15.25
N SER A 153 7.30 7.93 15.99
CA SER A 153 7.31 7.43 17.37
C SER A 153 7.79 5.97 17.49
N ASP A 154 7.46 5.10 16.53
CA ASP A 154 7.92 3.71 16.53
C ASP A 154 9.43 3.62 16.27
N VAL A 155 9.98 4.48 15.40
CA VAL A 155 11.43 4.60 15.17
C VAL A 155 12.14 5.13 16.41
N GLU A 156 11.65 6.22 17.01
CA GLU A 156 12.20 6.79 18.24
C GLU A 156 12.22 5.76 19.38
N ARG A 157 11.15 4.98 19.52
CA ARG A 157 11.05 3.91 20.52
C ARG A 157 12.09 2.81 20.30
N SER A 158 12.34 2.44 19.05
CA SER A 158 13.38 1.47 18.69
C SER A 158 14.79 1.98 19.04
N ASP A 159 15.06 3.25 18.74
CA ASP A 159 16.35 3.88 19.03
C ASP A 159 16.59 4.05 20.53
N ILE A 160 15.55 4.40 21.30
CA ILE A 160 15.62 4.47 22.78
C ILE A 160 16.01 3.10 23.36
N ILE A 161 15.39 2.01 22.89
CA ILE A 161 15.71 0.65 23.37
C ILE A 161 17.16 0.28 23.03
N ARG A 162 17.62 0.61 21.81
CA ARG A 162 18.99 0.35 21.37
C ARG A 162 20.01 1.14 22.20
N LEU A 163 19.77 2.44 22.41
CA LEU A 163 20.64 3.31 23.22
C LEU A 163 20.68 2.86 24.69
N GLN A 164 19.56 2.42 25.27
CA GLN A 164 19.53 1.90 26.63
C GLN A 164 20.39 0.64 26.80
N ARG A 165 20.36 -0.28 25.83
CA ARG A 165 21.23 -1.46 25.83
C ARG A 165 22.70 -1.06 25.78
N GLU A 166 23.03 -0.12 24.90
CA GLU A 166 24.40 0.36 24.74
C GLU A 166 24.92 1.09 25.99
N CYS A 167 24.10 1.96 26.59
CA CYS A 167 24.45 2.59 27.87
C CYS A 167 24.65 1.57 28.99
N THR A 168 23.85 0.50 29.03
CA THR A 168 24.01 -0.57 30.03
C THR A 168 25.32 -1.32 29.83
N ARG A 169 25.66 -1.63 28.57
CA ARG A 169 26.94 -2.26 28.18
C ARG A 169 28.13 -1.40 28.59
N LEU A 170 28.13 -0.13 28.18
CA LEU A 170 29.22 0.82 28.47
C LEU A 170 29.37 1.10 29.97
N LYS A 171 28.26 1.12 30.74
CA LYS A 171 28.31 1.24 32.21
C LYS A 171 28.97 0.04 32.86
N LYS A 172 28.66 -1.17 32.40
CA LYS A 172 29.29 -2.40 32.90
C LYS A 172 30.79 -2.39 32.61
N GLU A 173 31.17 -2.08 31.38
CA GLU A 173 32.57 -1.97 30.95
C GLU A 173 33.34 -0.90 31.75
N ASN A 174 32.74 0.28 31.97
CA ASN A 174 33.32 1.31 32.83
C ASN A 174 33.53 0.86 34.28
N ASN A 175 32.57 0.13 34.85
CA ASN A 175 32.69 -0.40 36.21
C ASN A 175 33.82 -1.44 36.31
N GLU A 176 33.94 -2.32 35.31
CA GLU A 176 35.02 -3.30 35.22
C GLU A 176 36.39 -2.61 35.13
N TYR A 177 36.54 -1.61 34.26
CA TYR A 177 37.78 -0.83 34.17
C TYR A 177 38.12 -0.11 35.46
N ARG A 178 37.13 0.49 36.13
CA ARG A 178 37.33 1.14 37.44
C ARG A 178 37.78 0.15 38.50
N GLN A 179 37.20 -1.06 38.51
CA GLN A 179 37.58 -2.10 39.44
C GLN A 179 39.02 -2.59 39.18
N GLN A 180 39.38 -2.82 37.91
CA GLN A 180 40.75 -3.17 37.51
C GLN A 180 41.77 -2.10 37.94
N LEU A 181 41.46 -0.82 37.72
CA LEU A 181 42.32 0.29 38.17
C LEU A 181 42.52 0.31 39.68
N SER A 182 41.46 0.03 40.45
CA SER A 182 41.55 -0.04 41.92
C SER A 182 42.41 -1.21 42.39
N SER A 183 42.26 -2.39 41.77
CA SER A 183 43.05 -3.58 42.08
C SER A 183 44.53 -3.39 41.72
N ASN A 184 44.83 -2.81 40.54
CA ASN A 184 46.21 -2.53 40.13
C ASN A 184 46.90 -1.52 41.05
N ARG A 185 46.20 -0.49 41.54
CA ARG A 185 46.74 0.44 42.56
C ARG A 185 47.07 -0.28 43.87
N SER A 186 46.19 -1.19 44.32
CA SER A 186 46.41 -1.98 45.54
C SER A 186 47.59 -2.94 45.41
N ASN A 187 47.72 -3.63 44.27
CA ASN A 187 48.83 -4.54 44.00
C ASN A 187 50.16 -3.79 43.90
N ASN A 188 50.22 -2.66 43.18
CA ASN A 188 51.44 -1.85 43.12
C ASN A 188 51.89 -1.35 44.50
N SER A 189 50.97 -1.01 45.40
CA SER A 189 51.32 -0.60 46.77
C SER A 189 51.90 -1.76 47.59
N LYS A 190 51.41 -2.98 47.40
CA LYS A 190 51.93 -4.19 48.07
C LYS A 190 53.31 -4.56 47.52
N ASP A 191 53.50 -4.49 46.22
CA ASP A 191 54.78 -4.76 45.57
C ASP A 191 55.86 -3.77 46.03
N GLN A 192 55.52 -2.48 46.17
CA GLN A 192 56.44 -1.47 46.74
C GLN A 192 56.80 -1.75 48.20
N GLN A 193 55.82 -2.14 49.03
CA GLN A 193 56.09 -2.53 50.42
C GLN A 193 56.98 -3.76 50.50
N GLN A 194 56.78 -4.73 49.61
CA GLN A 194 57.52 -5.97 49.57
C GLN A 194 58.98 -5.74 49.13
N GLN A 195 59.20 -4.89 48.12
CA GLN A 195 60.54 -4.42 47.73
C GLN A 195 61.26 -3.69 48.87
N HIS A 196 60.55 -2.84 49.62
CA HIS A 196 61.13 -2.15 50.77
C HIS A 196 61.51 -3.11 51.90
N ILE A 197 60.67 -4.11 52.19
CA ILE A 197 60.98 -5.17 53.18
C ILE A 197 62.20 -5.98 52.73
N GLU A 198 62.32 -6.29 51.44
CA GLU A 198 63.44 -7.05 50.90
C GLU A 198 64.76 -6.26 50.98
N LEU A 199 64.72 -4.96 50.67
CA LEU A 199 65.86 -4.06 50.85
C LEU A 199 66.31 -3.99 52.31
N LEU A 200 65.37 -3.86 53.25
CA LEU A 200 65.68 -3.86 54.69
C LEU A 200 66.32 -5.17 55.15
N ARG A 201 65.84 -6.32 54.65
CA ARG A 201 66.45 -7.63 54.94
C ARG A 201 67.87 -7.75 54.40
N GLN A 202 68.13 -7.18 53.23
CA GLN A 202 69.47 -7.19 52.63
C GLN A 202 70.44 -6.29 53.41
N ILE A 203 69.98 -5.13 53.88
CA ILE A 203 70.76 -4.23 54.75
C ILE A 203 71.10 -4.93 56.07
N ILE A 204 70.14 -5.59 56.71
CA ILE A 204 70.37 -6.34 57.96
C ILE A 204 71.42 -7.44 57.74
N ARG A 205 71.29 -8.25 56.69
CA ARG A 205 72.29 -9.28 56.35
C ARG A 205 73.70 -8.71 56.14
N SER A 206 73.81 -7.62 55.37
CA SER A 206 75.11 -6.95 55.17
C SER A 206 75.69 -6.33 56.45
N SER A 207 74.83 -5.99 57.42
CA SER A 207 75.24 -5.46 58.71
C SER A 207 75.64 -6.57 59.69
N GLU A 208 75.07 -7.78 59.55
CA GLU A 208 75.47 -8.97 60.30
C GLU A 208 76.82 -9.53 59.81
N ASP A 209 77.05 -9.54 58.49
CA ASP A 209 78.32 -9.96 57.89
C ASP A 209 79.48 -8.98 58.19
N ALA A 210 79.18 -7.72 58.52
CA ALA A 210 80.18 -6.71 58.90
C ALA A 210 80.60 -6.76 60.38
N VAL A 211 79.98 -7.63 61.18
CA VAL A 211 80.20 -7.76 62.63
C VAL A 211 80.93 -9.07 63.00
N VAL A 212 81.39 -9.84 62.00
CA VAL A 212 82.29 -11.01 62.18
C VAL A 212 83.70 -10.65 61.75
#